data_AF-A0A1B6IEN0-F1
#
_entry.id   AF-A0A1B6IEN0-F1
#
_cell.length_a   1.000
_cell.length_b   1.000
_cell.length_c   1.000
_cell.angle_alpha   90.00
_cell.angle_beta   90.00
_cell.angle_gamma   90.00
#
_symmetry.space_group_name_H-M   'P 1'
#
loop_
_entity.id
_entity.type
_entity.pdbx_description
1 polymer ?
#
loop_
_entity_poly.entity_id
_entity_poly.type
_entity_poly.pdbx_seq_one_letter_code
_entity_poly.pdbx_strand_id
1 'polypeptide(L)'
;DHMCNTGALQEDTREKVREILMQRHRHLHERRKESTMTRLPIIRSLADIGRSHSSAKRMPPAGGGGGEGMERSPSSVSMSRNNSFADLNGEHKGNLGFMRKIPQGAEASNILVGEVDFLDKPLSAFIRLKTSTVFGDLTEVPVPTRFMFILLGPMGGIASFHEIGRAMATLMSDEVFHEVAYRARARTHLLAAVDEFLDAV
;
A
#
# COMPACT_ATOMS: atom_id res chain seq x y z
N ASP A 1 4.98 25.83 9.69
CA ASP A 1 4.49 26.95 10.55
C ASP A 1 4.44 26.60 12.02
N HIS A 2 3.58 25.67 12.48
CA HIS A 2 3.51 25.31 13.91
C HIS A 2 4.89 24.98 14.51
N MET A 3 5.69 24.15 13.83
CA MET A 3 7.04 23.78 14.29
C MET A 3 8.01 24.97 14.40
N CYS A 4 7.87 25.98 13.53
CA CYS A 4 8.66 27.21 13.62
C CYS A 4 8.20 28.06 14.80
N ASN A 5 6.88 28.21 14.97
CA ASN A 5 6.29 28.99 16.07
C ASN A 5 6.63 28.41 17.45
N THR A 6 6.79 27.09 17.56
CA THR A 6 7.21 26.44 18.82
C THR A 6 8.73 26.36 18.98
N GLY A 7 9.52 26.88 18.04
CA GLY A 7 10.98 26.80 18.05
C GLY A 7 11.56 25.40 17.82
N ALA A 8 10.74 24.45 17.34
CA ALA A 8 11.18 23.09 17.03
C ALA A 8 11.91 23.01 15.67
N LEU A 9 11.65 23.97 14.77
CA LEU A 9 12.28 24.09 13.46
C LEU A 9 12.75 25.54 13.25
N GLN A 10 13.98 25.73 12.78
CA GLN A 10 14.49 27.07 12.45
C GLN A 10 13.82 27.60 11.17
N GLU A 11 13.63 28.92 11.07
CA GLU A 11 12.86 29.51 9.98
C GLU A 11 13.54 29.36 8.60
N ASP A 12 14.87 29.40 8.58
CA ASP A 12 15.72 29.21 7.40
C ASP A 12 15.70 27.77 6.85
N THR A 13 15.45 26.77 7.70
CA THR A 13 15.32 25.36 7.30
C THR A 13 13.89 24.97 6.91
N ARG A 14 12.89 25.83 7.16
CA ARG A 14 11.47 25.60 6.85
C ARG A 14 11.22 25.22 5.40
N GLU A 15 11.84 25.95 4.47
CA GLU A 15 11.64 25.73 3.03
C GLU A 15 12.22 24.39 2.58
N LYS A 16 13.39 24.02 3.10
CA LYS A 16 14.03 22.73 2.81
C LYS A 16 13.19 21.56 3.31
N VAL A 17 12.63 21.65 4.52
CA VAL A 17 11.69 20.63 5.04
C VAL A 17 10.45 20.52 4.16
N ARG A 18 9.87 21.66 3.75
CA ARG A 18 8.71 21.68 2.85
C ARG A 18 9.03 21.02 1.52
N GLU A 19 10.17 21.32 0.92
CA GLU A 19 10.60 20.75 -0.36
C GLU A 19 10.69 19.21 -0.27
N ILE A 20 11.33 18.69 0.78
CA ILE A 20 11.48 17.25 0.98
C ILE A 20 10.13 16.55 1.18
N LEU A 21 9.22 17.15 1.96
CA LEU A 21 7.88 16.58 2.16
C LEU A 21 6.99 16.60 0.92
N MET A 22 7.34 17.40 -0.10
CA MET A 22 6.61 17.51 -1.36
C MET A 22 7.25 16.68 -2.49
N GLN A 23 8.32 15.93 -2.20
CA GLN A 23 8.95 15.06 -3.19
C GLN A 23 8.00 13.93 -3.61
N ARG A 24 8.17 13.47 -4.85
CA ARG A 24 7.41 12.35 -5.41
C ARG A 24 7.64 11.09 -4.59
N HIS A 25 6.56 10.43 -4.20
CA HIS A 25 6.61 9.16 -3.47
C HIS A 25 6.66 7.98 -4.44
N ARG A 26 7.74 7.19 -4.39
CA ARG A 26 7.94 6.03 -5.27
C ARG A 26 7.47 4.74 -4.61
N HIS A 27 6.61 3.99 -5.29
CA HIS A 27 5.99 2.77 -4.77
C HIS A 27 6.58 1.48 -5.35
N LEU A 28 6.25 0.35 -4.71
CA LEU A 28 6.79 -0.96 -5.07
C LEU A 28 6.42 -1.37 -6.50
N HIS A 29 5.17 -1.13 -6.93
CA HIS A 29 4.73 -1.46 -8.29
C HIS A 29 5.50 -0.71 -9.39
N GLU A 30 5.93 0.53 -9.13
CA GLU A 30 6.74 1.33 -10.06
C GLU A 30 8.15 0.72 -10.22
N ARG A 31 8.78 0.31 -9.11
CA ARG A 31 10.10 -0.33 -9.12
C ARG A 31 10.11 -1.65 -9.90
N ARG A 32 9.01 -2.41 -9.83
CA ARG A 32 8.85 -3.67 -10.59
C ARG A 32 8.74 -3.42 -12.09
N LYS A 33 8.08 -2.34 -12.52
CA LYS A 33 7.97 -1.99 -13.94
C LYS A 33 9.33 -1.58 -14.54
N GLU A 34 10.12 -0.81 -13.80
CA GLU A 34 11.49 -0.44 -14.16
C GLU A 34 12.42 -1.68 -14.25
N SER A 35 12.31 -2.61 -13.30
CA SER A 35 13.08 -3.86 -13.29
C SER A 35 12.65 -4.86 -14.38
N THR A 36 11.40 -4.79 -14.85
CA THR A 36 10.88 -5.66 -15.92
C THR A 36 11.20 -5.10 -17.31
N MET A 37 11.25 -3.78 -17.48
CA MET A 37 11.67 -3.15 -18.74
C MET A 37 13.17 -3.31 -19.03
N THR A 38 14.01 -3.51 -18.01
CA THR A 38 15.46 -3.76 -18.20
C THR A 38 15.80 -5.21 -18.52
N ARG A 39 14.82 -6.13 -18.59
CA ARG A 39 15.02 -7.51 -19.05
C ARG A 39 14.42 -7.72 -20.45
N LEU A 40 15.32 -7.98 -21.40
CA LEU A 40 15.13 -8.39 -22.80
C LEU A 40 14.03 -9.47 -23.01
N PRO A 41 13.51 -9.65 -24.25
CA PRO A 41 12.17 -10.16 -24.48
C PRO A 41 11.97 -11.62 -24.07
N ILE A 42 10.76 -11.83 -23.55
CA ILE A 42 10.04 -13.06 -23.19
C ILE A 42 10.47 -14.28 -24.02
N ILE A 43 11.36 -15.11 -23.47
CA ILE A 43 11.46 -16.51 -23.88
C ILE A 43 10.25 -17.21 -23.24
N ARG A 44 9.37 -17.75 -24.10
CA ARG A 44 8.15 -18.45 -23.73
C ARG A 44 8.48 -19.57 -22.74
N SER A 45 7.78 -19.56 -21.61
CA SER A 45 7.84 -20.62 -20.60
C SER A 45 7.54 -21.98 -21.24
N LEU A 46 8.24 -23.04 -20.80
CA LEU A 46 8.08 -24.43 -21.23
C LEU A 46 6.63 -24.97 -21.15
N ALA A 47 5.72 -24.25 -20.49
CA ALA A 47 4.30 -24.59 -20.38
C ALA A 47 3.50 -24.50 -21.70
N ASP A 48 4.03 -23.86 -22.75
CA ASP A 48 3.33 -23.69 -24.03
C ASP A 48 3.64 -24.79 -25.07
N ILE A 49 4.55 -25.75 -24.78
CA ILE A 49 4.97 -26.79 -25.75
C ILE A 49 3.91 -27.88 -25.98
N GLY A 50 2.95 -28.05 -25.07
CA GLY A 50 2.03 -29.20 -25.09
C GLY A 50 0.79 -29.08 -25.98
N ARG A 51 0.54 -27.94 -26.63
CA ARG A 51 -0.72 -27.69 -27.37
C ARG A 51 -0.54 -27.59 -28.88
N SER A 52 0.00 -28.64 -29.49
CA SER A 52 -0.18 -28.84 -30.94
C SER A 52 -0.10 -30.30 -31.33
N HIS A 53 -1.09 -30.72 -32.13
CA HIS A 53 -1.22 -31.96 -32.88
C HIS A 53 -1.76 -33.22 -32.17
N SER A 54 -3.08 -33.39 -32.24
CA SER A 54 -3.67 -34.69 -32.60
C SER A 54 -4.93 -34.46 -33.44
N SER A 55 -4.73 -34.29 -34.75
CA SER A 55 -5.77 -34.60 -35.74
C SER A 55 -5.60 -36.06 -36.14
N ALA A 56 -6.51 -36.93 -35.68
CA ALA A 56 -6.62 -38.29 -36.17
C ALA A 56 -8.07 -38.56 -36.61
N LYS A 57 -8.24 -38.50 -37.93
CA LYS A 57 -9.09 -39.31 -38.82
C LYS A 57 -10.50 -39.72 -38.34
N ARG A 58 -11.49 -39.18 -39.06
CA ARG A 58 -12.88 -39.65 -39.14
C ARG A 58 -12.99 -41.05 -39.78
N MET A 59 -13.87 -41.90 -39.24
CA MET A 59 -14.59 -43.00 -39.91
C MET A 59 -16.00 -43.11 -39.25
N PRO A 60 -17.10 -43.36 -39.99
CA PRO A 60 -18.46 -43.47 -39.45
C PRO A 60 -18.94 -44.95 -39.43
N PRO A 61 -20.23 -45.29 -39.17
CA PRO A 61 -20.72 -45.79 -37.89
C PRO A 61 -21.26 -47.24 -37.93
N ALA A 62 -21.39 -47.89 -36.78
CA ALA A 62 -22.21 -49.10 -36.65
C ALA A 62 -22.84 -49.21 -35.24
N GLY A 63 -24.17 -49.18 -35.20
CA GLY A 63 -25.03 -50.02 -34.36
C GLY A 63 -25.02 -49.86 -32.83
N GLY A 64 -26.13 -49.33 -32.30
CA GLY A 64 -26.92 -50.04 -31.29
C GLY A 64 -26.67 -49.76 -29.80
N GLY A 65 -27.65 -49.06 -29.18
CA GLY A 65 -28.30 -49.54 -27.94
C GLY A 65 -27.73 -49.17 -26.58
N GLY A 66 -28.42 -48.23 -25.90
CA GLY A 66 -28.77 -48.32 -24.48
C GLY A 66 -27.74 -47.88 -23.43
N GLY A 67 -28.19 -47.04 -22.47
CA GLY A 67 -27.57 -46.95 -21.14
C GLY A 67 -27.16 -45.55 -20.68
N GLU A 68 -28.05 -44.92 -19.92
CA GLU A 68 -27.79 -44.21 -18.66
C GLU A 68 -26.72 -43.10 -18.56
N GLY A 69 -27.23 -41.87 -18.38
CA GLY A 69 -26.94 -41.00 -17.24
C GLY A 69 -25.49 -40.85 -16.77
N MET A 70 -24.84 -39.76 -17.19
CA MET A 70 -23.90 -39.06 -16.31
C MET A 70 -23.97 -37.56 -16.62
N GLU A 71 -24.62 -36.83 -15.72
CA GLU A 71 -24.69 -35.37 -15.70
C GLU A 71 -23.27 -34.78 -15.71
N ARG A 72 -22.90 -34.10 -16.80
CA ARG A 72 -21.70 -33.28 -16.84
C ARG A 72 -22.00 -31.97 -16.11
N SER A 73 -21.28 -31.75 -15.01
CA SER A 73 -21.34 -30.54 -14.19
C SER A 73 -21.30 -29.25 -15.03
N PRO A 74 -22.17 -28.26 -14.77
CA PRO A 74 -22.16 -26.99 -15.49
C PRO A 74 -21.19 -26.02 -14.80
N SER A 75 -19.88 -26.22 -14.99
CA SER A 75 -18.87 -25.26 -14.48
C SER A 75 -18.31 -24.33 -15.57
N SER A 76 -19.04 -24.15 -16.68
CA SER A 76 -18.69 -23.20 -17.74
C SER A 76 -19.69 -22.04 -17.90
N VAL A 77 -20.53 -21.76 -16.89
CA VAL A 77 -21.28 -20.49 -16.86
C VAL A 77 -20.34 -19.42 -16.34
N SER A 78 -19.69 -18.77 -17.30
CA SER A 78 -19.06 -17.47 -17.20
C SER A 78 -19.99 -16.48 -16.48
N MET A 79 -19.80 -16.33 -15.17
CA MET A 79 -20.31 -15.15 -14.47
C MET A 79 -19.48 -13.95 -14.90
N SER A 80 -19.91 -13.36 -16.02
CA SER A 80 -19.69 -11.95 -16.35
C SER A 80 -20.24 -11.11 -15.19
N ARG A 81 -19.43 -10.87 -14.17
CA ARG A 81 -19.73 -9.88 -13.13
C ARG A 81 -19.19 -8.54 -13.58
N ASN A 82 -20.10 -7.81 -14.23
CA ASN A 82 -20.22 -6.37 -14.29
C ASN A 82 -18.96 -5.59 -13.93
N ASN A 83 -18.10 -5.35 -14.91
CA ASN A 83 -16.92 -4.50 -14.78
C ASN A 83 -17.34 -3.02 -14.84
N SER A 84 -17.96 -2.52 -13.77
CA SER A 84 -18.13 -1.09 -13.53
C SER A 84 -16.91 -0.54 -12.77
N PHE A 85 -15.73 -0.67 -13.38
CA PHE A 85 -14.49 -0.04 -12.90
C PHE A 85 -13.57 0.36 -14.08
N ALA A 86 -14.18 0.68 -15.22
CA ALA A 86 -13.46 0.99 -16.46
C ALA A 86 -12.69 2.32 -16.41
N ASP A 87 -12.81 3.12 -15.34
CA ASP A 87 -12.17 4.43 -15.21
C ASP A 87 -11.04 4.50 -14.16
N LEU A 88 -10.39 3.38 -13.83
CA LEU A 88 -9.07 3.47 -13.19
C LEU A 88 -7.99 3.59 -14.24
N ASN A 89 -7.42 4.80 -14.29
CA ASN A 89 -6.17 5.10 -14.98
C ASN A 89 -5.18 3.94 -14.83
N GLY A 90 -4.53 3.55 -15.93
CA GLY A 90 -3.74 2.32 -16.05
C GLY A 90 -2.57 2.14 -15.07
N GLU A 91 -2.32 3.10 -14.19
CA GLU A 91 -1.27 3.08 -13.16
C GLU A 91 -1.58 2.11 -12.00
N HIS A 92 -2.85 1.93 -11.61
CA HIS A 92 -3.20 1.09 -10.46
C HIS A 92 -3.47 -0.39 -10.80
N LYS A 93 -3.39 -0.80 -12.07
CA LYS A 93 -3.62 -2.20 -12.48
C LYS A 93 -2.66 -3.18 -11.78
N GLY A 94 -1.46 -2.73 -11.42
CA GLY A 94 -0.49 -3.54 -10.68
C GLY A 94 -0.90 -3.90 -9.25
N ASN A 95 -1.81 -3.12 -8.64
CA ASN A 95 -2.17 -3.21 -7.21
C ASN A 95 -3.55 -3.80 -6.97
N LEU A 96 -4.24 -4.32 -7.99
CA LEU A 96 -5.58 -4.91 -7.89
C LEU A 96 -5.66 -6.04 -6.84
N GLY A 97 -4.61 -6.86 -6.71
CA GLY A 97 -4.57 -7.94 -5.71
C GLY A 97 -4.42 -7.43 -4.27
N PHE A 98 -3.75 -6.28 -4.09
CA PHE A 98 -3.59 -5.62 -2.80
C PHE A 98 -4.87 -4.86 -2.42
N MET A 99 -5.47 -4.10 -3.34
CA MET A 99 -6.72 -3.36 -3.11
C MET A 99 -7.87 -4.26 -2.65
N ARG A 100 -7.95 -5.50 -3.15
CA ARG A 100 -9.00 -6.46 -2.72
C ARG A 100 -8.92 -6.86 -1.24
N LYS A 101 -7.77 -6.67 -0.59
CA LYS A 101 -7.58 -6.98 0.83
C LYS A 101 -7.94 -5.81 1.75
N ILE A 102 -8.17 -4.63 1.19
CA ILE A 102 -8.43 -3.42 1.96
C ILE A 102 -9.93 -3.35 2.26
N PRO A 103 -10.34 -3.26 3.53
CA PRO A 103 -11.74 -3.11 3.90
C PRO A 103 -12.36 -1.85 3.29
N GLN A 104 -13.66 -1.90 2.99
CA GLN A 104 -14.38 -0.71 2.56
C GLN A 104 -14.38 0.33 3.70
N GLY A 105 -14.09 1.59 3.34
CA GLY A 105 -14.00 2.68 4.31
C GLY A 105 -12.67 2.73 5.08
N ALA A 106 -11.67 1.91 4.73
CA ALA A 106 -10.34 2.02 5.30
C ALA A 106 -9.73 3.39 5.01
N GLU A 107 -8.97 3.89 5.98
CA GLU A 107 -8.18 5.11 5.88
C GLU A 107 -6.70 4.75 6.06
N ALA A 108 -5.81 5.55 5.47
CA ALA A 108 -4.36 5.33 5.54
C ALA A 108 -3.71 6.11 6.69
N SER A 109 -2.66 5.50 7.26
CA SER A 109 -1.68 6.16 8.11
C SER A 109 -0.34 6.20 7.39
N ASN A 110 0.16 7.40 7.06
CA ASN A 110 1.44 7.55 6.37
C ASN A 110 2.57 7.76 7.38
N ILE A 111 3.54 6.86 7.39
CA ILE A 111 4.74 6.94 8.24
C ILE A 111 5.91 7.35 7.36
N LEU A 112 6.37 8.59 7.50
CA LEU A 112 7.40 9.21 6.69
C LEU A 112 8.66 9.40 7.55
N VAL A 113 9.71 8.65 7.25
CA VAL A 113 10.98 8.71 7.98
C VAL A 113 12.12 9.02 7.03
N GLY A 114 13.08 9.85 7.45
CA GLY A 114 14.21 10.21 6.60
C GLY A 114 15.32 10.97 7.31
N GLU A 115 16.46 11.06 6.64
CA GLU A 115 17.59 11.86 7.07
C GLU A 115 17.75 13.08 6.19
N VAL A 116 18.21 14.17 6.79
CA VAL A 116 18.56 15.42 6.12
C VAL A 116 19.86 15.96 6.70
N ASP A 117 20.64 16.64 5.88
CA ASP A 117 21.97 17.16 6.25
C ASP A 117 21.92 18.53 6.96
N PHE A 118 20.77 19.20 6.93
CA PHE A 118 20.58 20.55 7.49
C PHE A 118 19.87 20.58 8.84
N LEU A 119 19.47 19.44 9.41
CA LEU A 119 18.89 19.38 10.76
C LEU A 119 19.95 18.95 11.76
N ASP A 120 20.12 19.71 12.85
CA ASP A 120 21.01 19.35 13.95
C ASP A 120 20.35 18.39 14.96
N LYS A 121 19.02 18.28 14.94
CA LYS A 121 18.22 17.50 15.88
C LYS A 121 17.05 16.82 15.16
N PRO A 122 16.58 15.66 15.65
CA PRO A 122 15.38 15.03 15.13
C PRO A 122 14.16 15.94 15.24
N LEU A 123 13.39 16.02 14.17
CA LEU A 123 12.12 16.71 14.04
C LEU A 123 11.02 15.65 13.86
N SER A 124 10.04 15.64 14.76
CA SER A 124 8.90 14.73 14.69
C SER A 124 7.54 15.44 14.67
N ALA A 125 6.60 14.86 13.94
CA ALA A 125 5.21 15.32 13.87
C ALA A 125 4.27 14.12 13.91
N PHE A 126 3.18 14.25 14.67
CA PHE A 126 2.02 13.37 14.54
C PHE A 126 0.81 14.23 14.17
N ILE A 127 0.16 13.90 13.07
CA ILE A 127 -0.89 14.71 12.45
C ILE A 127 -2.12 13.82 12.26
N ARG A 128 -3.26 14.29 12.77
CA ARG A 128 -4.59 13.73 12.43
C ARG A 128 -5.37 14.75 11.62
N LEU A 129 -5.77 14.36 10.41
CA LEU A 129 -6.61 15.18 9.55
C LEU A 129 -8.05 15.17 10.03
N LYS A 130 -8.71 16.33 9.95
CA LYS A 130 -10.14 16.46 10.28
C LYS A 130 -11.01 15.66 9.32
N THR A 131 -10.68 15.69 8.04
CA THR A 131 -11.32 14.91 6.98
C THR A 131 -10.22 14.13 6.27
N SER A 132 -10.38 12.82 6.13
CA SER A 132 -9.43 12.00 5.40
C SER A 132 -9.43 12.38 3.92
N THR A 133 -8.24 12.42 3.32
CA THR A 133 -8.05 12.98 1.96
C THR A 133 -7.06 12.14 1.17
N VAL A 134 -7.32 11.93 -0.12
CA VAL A 134 -6.38 11.25 -1.02
C VAL A 134 -5.31 12.24 -1.47
N PHE A 135 -4.05 11.96 -1.14
CA PHE A 135 -2.91 12.78 -1.52
C PHE A 135 -2.18 12.17 -2.71
N GLY A 136 -2.69 12.36 -3.93
CA GLY A 136 -1.98 12.02 -5.16
C GLY A 136 -1.23 10.69 -5.12
N ASP A 137 0.11 10.76 -5.16
CA ASP A 137 1.04 9.63 -5.13
C ASP A 137 1.53 9.26 -3.72
N LEU A 138 1.03 9.83 -2.63
CA LEU A 138 1.49 9.53 -1.28
C LEU A 138 1.22 8.07 -0.86
N THR A 139 0.12 7.48 -1.34
CA THR A 139 -0.29 6.12 -1.05
C THR A 139 -0.24 5.25 -2.31
N GLU A 140 0.15 3.98 -2.17
CA GLU A 140 0.27 3.05 -3.31
C GLU A 140 -1.08 2.73 -3.99
N VAL A 141 -2.15 2.92 -3.23
CA VAL A 141 -3.55 2.70 -3.60
C VAL A 141 -4.36 3.92 -3.19
N PRO A 142 -5.48 4.24 -3.87
CA PRO A 142 -6.26 5.45 -3.63
C PRO A 142 -7.09 5.34 -2.34
N VAL A 143 -6.42 5.22 -1.20
CA VAL A 143 -6.99 5.17 0.15
C VAL A 143 -6.76 6.54 0.78
N PRO A 144 -7.81 7.17 1.35
CA PRO A 144 -7.69 8.50 1.93
C PRO A 144 -6.84 8.46 3.20
N THR A 145 -5.86 9.35 3.30
CA THR A 145 -5.01 9.51 4.48
C THR A 145 -5.79 10.16 5.60
N ARG A 146 -5.72 9.59 6.81
CA ARG A 146 -6.23 10.19 8.06
C ARG A 146 -5.11 10.65 8.96
N PHE A 147 -4.04 9.85 9.07
CA PHE A 147 -2.91 10.12 9.95
C PHE A 147 -1.62 10.27 9.17
N MET A 148 -0.72 11.11 9.66
CA MET A 148 0.64 11.19 9.20
C MET A 148 1.58 11.26 10.40
N PHE A 149 2.59 10.40 10.40
CA PHE A 149 3.76 10.53 11.26
C PHE A 149 4.95 10.93 10.40
N ILE A 150 5.66 11.98 10.82
CA ILE A 150 6.86 12.47 10.13
C ILE A 150 7.99 12.42 11.14
N LEU A 151 9.11 11.83 10.76
CA LEU A 151 10.36 11.85 11.53
C LEU A 151 11.52 12.15 10.57
N LEU A 152 12.07 13.35 10.67
CA LEU A 152 13.28 13.75 9.96
C LEU A 152 14.39 13.95 10.98
N GLY A 153 15.63 13.62 10.65
CA GLY A 153 16.76 13.87 11.55
C GLY A 153 18.10 14.01 10.85
N PRO A 154 19.18 14.28 11.60
CA PRO A 154 20.52 14.39 11.05
C PRO A 154 20.99 13.08 10.42
N MET A 155 21.96 13.19 9.52
CA MET A 155 22.65 12.06 8.90
C MET A 155 23.35 11.17 9.94
N GLY A 156 23.33 9.85 9.73
CA GLY A 156 23.98 8.84 10.58
C GLY A 156 23.05 8.08 11.53
N GLY A 157 21.74 8.35 11.50
CA GLY A 157 20.67 7.75 12.29
C GLY A 157 19.64 6.91 11.52
N ILE A 158 19.77 6.69 10.21
CA ILE A 158 18.70 6.11 9.37
C ILE A 158 18.17 4.78 9.87
N ALA A 159 19.05 3.90 10.34
CA ALA A 159 18.67 2.60 10.88
C ALA A 159 17.77 2.77 12.12
N SER A 160 18.11 3.70 13.02
CA SER A 160 17.29 4.01 14.18
C SER A 160 15.95 4.65 13.80
N PHE A 161 15.95 5.58 12.83
CA PHE A 161 14.72 6.22 12.36
C PHE A 161 13.78 5.23 11.66
N HIS A 162 14.32 4.25 10.93
CA HIS A 162 13.54 3.16 10.36
C HIS A 162 12.89 2.31 11.45
N GLU A 163 13.61 1.96 12.51
CA GLU A 163 13.05 1.19 13.63
C GLU A 163 11.96 1.98 14.37
N ILE A 164 12.13 3.29 14.56
CA ILE A 164 11.08 4.16 15.11
C ILE A 164 9.86 4.19 14.19
N GLY A 165 10.06 4.33 12.87
CA GLY A 165 8.99 4.28 11.89
C GLY A 165 8.23 2.95 11.91
N ARG A 166 8.95 1.82 12.02
CA ARG A 166 8.35 0.49 12.17
C ARG A 166 7.56 0.37 13.46
N ALA A 167 8.11 0.83 14.58
CA ALA A 167 7.41 0.85 15.87
C ALA A 167 6.12 1.67 15.79
N MET A 168 6.16 2.85 15.17
CA MET A 168 4.98 3.69 14.96
C MET A 168 3.94 3.02 14.06
N ALA A 169 4.35 2.32 13.00
CA ALA A 169 3.44 1.58 12.13
C ALA A 169 2.74 0.42 12.87
N THR A 170 3.49 -0.32 13.69
CA THR A 170 2.95 -1.37 14.56
C THR A 170 1.96 -0.78 15.55
N LEU A 171 2.32 0.31 16.22
CA LEU A 171 1.48 0.99 17.19
C LEU A 171 0.18 1.50 16.56
N MET A 172 0.23 2.06 15.35
CA MET A 172 -0.98 2.46 14.61
C MET A 172 -1.85 1.30 14.14
N SER A 173 -1.32 0.08 14.14
CA SER A 173 -2.06 -1.15 13.80
C SER A 173 -2.73 -1.77 15.03
N ASP A 174 -2.38 -1.32 16.24
CA ASP A 174 -3.04 -1.72 17.47
C ASP A 174 -4.42 -1.08 17.58
N GLU A 175 -5.44 -1.87 17.93
CA GLU A 175 -6.84 -1.42 17.96
C GLU A 175 -7.07 -0.35 19.04
N VAL A 176 -6.46 -0.51 20.21
CA VAL A 176 -6.64 0.39 21.36
C VAL A 176 -5.97 1.73 21.09
N PHE A 177 -4.70 1.71 20.68
CA PHE A 177 -3.97 2.92 20.34
C PHE A 177 -4.63 3.67 19.17
N HIS A 178 -5.07 2.94 18.15
CA HIS A 178 -5.78 3.51 17.00
C HIS A 178 -7.06 4.25 17.44
N GLU A 179 -7.89 3.65 18.30
CA GLU A 179 -9.10 4.31 18.84
C GLU A 179 -8.76 5.57 19.65
N VAL A 180 -7.72 5.52 20.48
CA VAL A 180 -7.25 6.70 21.21
C VAL A 180 -6.78 7.78 20.23
N ALA A 181 -6.06 7.41 19.17
CA ALA A 181 -5.58 8.35 18.16
C ALA A 181 -6.73 9.08 17.44
N TYR A 182 -7.88 8.43 17.19
CA TYR A 182 -9.07 9.10 16.64
C TYR A 182 -9.75 10.07 17.61
N ARG A 183 -9.68 9.78 18.92
CA ARG A 183 -10.41 10.53 19.95
C ARG A 183 -9.53 11.57 20.65
N ALA A 184 -8.21 11.47 20.51
CA ALA A 184 -7.24 12.32 21.17
C ALA A 184 -7.53 13.81 20.91
N ARG A 185 -7.50 14.61 21.98
CA ARG A 185 -7.66 16.07 21.92
C ARG A 185 -6.41 16.81 22.41
N ALA A 186 -5.46 16.08 22.99
CA ALA A 186 -4.21 16.59 23.53
C ALA A 186 -3.09 15.56 23.35
N ARG A 187 -1.85 16.04 23.32
CA ARG A 187 -0.63 15.20 23.23
C ARG A 187 -0.58 14.14 24.34
N THR A 188 -1.03 14.49 25.54
CA THR A 188 -1.02 13.61 26.71
C THR A 188 -1.85 12.34 26.52
N HIS A 189 -2.93 12.39 25.73
CA HIS A 189 -3.74 11.19 25.45
C HIS A 189 -2.95 10.17 24.62
N LEU A 190 -2.20 10.65 23.63
CA LEU A 190 -1.36 9.79 22.80
C LEU A 190 -0.23 9.18 23.63
N LEU A 191 0.43 10.00 24.48
CA LEU A 191 1.51 9.51 25.34
C LEU A 191 1.02 8.43 26.32
N ALA A 192 -0.11 8.65 26.98
CA ALA A 192 -0.70 7.65 27.87
C ALA A 192 -1.04 6.35 27.13
N ALA A 193 -1.52 6.43 25.88
CA ALA A 193 -1.78 5.25 25.07
C ALA A 193 -0.51 4.53 24.61
N VAL A 194 0.61 5.25 24.43
CA VAL A 194 1.92 4.60 24.23
C VAL A 194 2.33 3.83 25.48
N ASP A 195 2.22 4.46 26.65
CA ASP A 195 2.59 3.82 27.92
C ASP A 195 1.73 2.56 28.16
N GLU A 196 0.41 2.63 27.95
CA GLU A 196 -0.50 1.50 28.06
C GLU A 196 -0.17 0.37 27.07
N PHE A 197 0.17 0.71 25.82
CA PHE A 197 0.60 -0.29 24.83
C PHE A 197 1.89 -1.00 25.28
N LEU A 198 2.85 -0.25 25.84
CA LEU A 198 4.11 -0.82 26.31
C LEU A 198 3.93 -1.70 27.56
N ASP A 199 3.00 -1.37 28.45
CA ASP A 199 2.68 -2.17 29.64
C ASP A 199 1.96 -3.49 29.29
N ALA A 200 1.32 -3.56 28.13
CA ALA A 200 0.56 -4.73 27.67
C ALA A 200 1.37 -5.75 26.85
N VAL A 201 2.63 -5.44 26.51
CA VAL A 201 3.51 -6.25 25.63
C VAL A 201 4.54 -7.07 26.41
#